data_AF-A0A158CB67-F1
#
_entry.id   AF-A0A158CB67-F1
#
_cell.length_a   1.000
_cell.length_b   1.000
_cell.length_c   1.000
_cell.angle_alpha   90.00
_cell.angle_beta   90.00
_cell.angle_gamma   90.00
#
_symmetry.space_group_name_H-M   'P 1'
#
loop_
_entity.id
_entity.type
_entity.pdbx_description
1 polymer ?
#
loop_
_entity_poly.entity_id
_entity_poly.type
_entity_poly.pdbx_seq_one_letter_code
_entity_poly.pdbx_strand_id
1 'polypeptide(L)'
;MKVKAITIAMGLAALASTSAFADSSFEGATVNQFGNGNIAGVTQTNSHNDKVNVLQSADGANASVSSDAGGYNVTDIQQSGNVKGASKLSATVTQKQTTGENTTVRQNGNSLTATISQTSSMYDTDTVKQAGKNATASITRNGSAYNTVNIDQGTGMTSGQTDGAKATVTQTNTVANTVDILQGGKAGIATIDQRDGGYNHARVEQTGGGTDATIEQWSEVGDHASIKESDAARSRIHSEYGGNNTNTIVQSGANAPHYAQINQSYATNDTTTIIQTGSQYNEGYIDQIRSSNDTALLIQDGDTNKAAARQNYGSGNTVIAAQVGAHNKMDLTQQAAFESTLLAGQLGGYNDIKASQSGAKEDLTIAQVGDLNSANASQAGSYNTALITQAGFANTATTAQSGVGNATVVNQAGAFNKANIAQK
;
A
#
# COMPACT_ATOMS: atom_id res chain seq x y z
N MET A 1 5.42 7.43 43.78
CA MET A 1 4.85 6.14 43.35
C MET A 1 3.88 5.65 44.43
N LYS A 2 2.57 5.85 44.25
CA LYS A 2 1.53 5.30 45.13
C LYS A 2 0.78 4.24 44.35
N VAL A 3 1.07 2.97 44.61
CA VAL A 3 0.32 1.85 44.03
C VAL A 3 -1.03 1.78 44.75
N LYS A 4 -2.12 2.11 44.06
CA LYS A 4 -3.48 2.10 44.65
C LYS A 4 -4.30 0.85 44.34
N ALA A 5 -3.97 0.10 43.29
CA ALA A 5 -4.69 -1.13 42.95
C ALA A 5 -3.78 -2.22 42.35
N ILE A 6 -3.53 -3.27 43.13
CA ILE A 6 -3.22 -4.62 42.63
C ILE A 6 -4.48 -5.45 42.85
N THR A 7 -5.28 -5.68 41.80
CA THR A 7 -6.49 -6.50 41.89
C THR A 7 -6.21 -7.84 41.22
N ILE A 8 -6.00 -8.87 42.05
CA ILE A 8 -5.84 -10.27 41.61
C ILE A 8 -7.20 -10.96 41.75
N ALA A 9 -7.88 -11.21 40.64
CA ALA A 9 -9.10 -12.00 40.61
C ALA A 9 -8.80 -13.42 40.11
N MET A 10 -8.73 -14.39 41.03
CA MET A 10 -8.61 -15.82 40.71
C MET A 10 -10.00 -16.47 40.76
N GLY A 11 -10.69 -16.49 39.62
CA GLY A 11 -12.00 -17.11 39.48
C GLY A 11 -11.90 -18.55 39.02
N LEU A 12 -11.88 -19.51 39.97
CA LEU A 12 -12.09 -20.92 39.61
C LEU A 12 -13.57 -21.12 39.21
N ALA A 13 -13.85 -20.89 37.92
CA ALA A 13 -15.14 -21.04 37.24
C ALA A 13 -16.23 -19.94 37.43
N ALA A 14 -15.87 -18.66 37.61
CA ALA A 14 -16.85 -17.54 37.61
C ALA A 14 -16.32 -16.27 36.89
N LEU A 15 -17.24 -15.46 36.36
CA LEU A 15 -16.91 -14.18 35.70
C LEU A 15 -16.19 -13.23 36.68
N ALA A 16 -14.94 -12.89 36.38
CA ALA A 16 -14.24 -11.80 37.06
C ALA A 16 -14.48 -10.48 36.30
N SER A 17 -15.26 -9.57 36.88
CA SER A 17 -15.28 -8.16 36.48
C SER A 17 -14.46 -7.34 37.47
N THR A 18 -13.49 -6.57 36.99
CA THR A 18 -12.70 -5.65 37.84
C THR A 18 -12.51 -4.32 37.16
N SER A 19 -12.96 -3.25 37.83
CA SER A 19 -12.62 -1.87 37.50
C SER A 19 -11.41 -1.41 38.31
N ALA A 20 -10.42 -0.79 37.67
CA ALA A 20 -9.36 -0.06 38.34
C ALA A 20 -9.39 1.42 37.92
N PHE A 21 -8.88 2.31 38.77
CA PHE A 21 -8.82 3.75 38.51
C PHE A 21 -7.40 4.24 38.74
N ALA A 22 -6.91 5.11 37.86
CA ALA A 22 -5.68 5.87 38.01
C ALA A 22 -6.03 7.35 37.73
N ASP A 23 -6.50 8.03 38.76
CA ASP A 23 -7.23 9.31 38.65
C ASP A 23 -6.42 10.48 39.27
N SER A 24 -5.14 10.24 39.54
CA SER A 24 -4.17 11.28 39.92
C SER A 24 -2.75 10.86 39.52
N SER A 25 -1.89 11.82 39.18
CA SER A 25 -0.59 11.57 38.56
C SER A 25 0.34 10.65 39.34
N PHE A 26 1.10 9.82 38.61
CA PHE A 26 2.04 8.80 39.10
C PHE A 26 1.36 7.61 39.80
N GLU A 27 0.19 7.21 39.32
CA GLU A 27 -0.56 6.03 39.75
C GLU A 27 -0.35 4.81 38.85
N GLY A 28 -0.57 3.63 39.43
CA GLY A 28 -0.44 2.35 38.75
C GLY A 28 -1.67 1.50 39.00
N ALA A 29 -2.33 1.09 37.92
CA ALA A 29 -3.44 0.15 37.88
C ALA A 29 -2.98 -1.17 37.26
N THR A 30 -3.10 -2.28 38.00
CA THR A 30 -2.84 -3.62 37.44
C THR A 30 -4.03 -4.53 37.69
N VAL A 31 -4.59 -5.02 36.59
CA VAL A 31 -5.71 -5.95 36.53
C VAL A 31 -5.20 -7.31 36.06
N ASN A 32 -5.19 -8.29 36.97
CA ASN A 32 -4.81 -9.69 36.66
C ASN A 32 -6.05 -10.59 36.85
N GLN A 33 -6.50 -11.23 35.77
CA GLN A 33 -7.72 -12.06 35.78
C GLN A 33 -7.49 -13.43 35.14
N PHE A 34 -7.90 -14.48 35.86
CA PHE A 34 -7.82 -15.89 35.42
C PHE A 34 -9.20 -16.53 35.54
N GLY A 35 -9.65 -17.22 34.49
CA GLY A 35 -11.02 -17.74 34.34
C GLY A 35 -11.64 -17.30 33.01
N ASN A 36 -12.77 -17.87 32.57
CA ASN A 36 -13.38 -17.49 31.29
C ASN A 36 -14.38 -16.33 31.42
N GLY A 37 -14.47 -15.46 30.41
CA GLY A 37 -15.43 -14.34 30.36
C GLY A 37 -15.04 -13.11 31.19
N ASN A 38 -13.75 -12.88 31.41
CA ASN A 38 -13.25 -11.81 32.27
C ASN A 38 -13.42 -10.41 31.64
N ILE A 39 -13.78 -9.42 32.46
CA ILE A 39 -13.93 -8.01 32.04
C ILE A 39 -13.01 -7.13 32.87
N ALA A 40 -12.11 -6.42 32.19
CA ALA A 40 -11.22 -5.43 32.78
C ALA A 40 -11.59 -4.04 32.27
N GLY A 41 -11.88 -3.11 33.18
CA GLY A 41 -12.13 -1.70 32.85
C GLY A 41 -11.15 -0.81 33.60
N VAL A 42 -10.48 0.11 32.92
CA VAL A 42 -9.61 1.10 33.57
C VAL A 42 -9.86 2.49 33.03
N THR A 43 -10.00 3.46 33.93
CA THR A 43 -10.21 4.88 33.59
C THR A 43 -9.12 5.73 34.21
N GLN A 44 -8.63 6.68 33.42
CA GLN A 44 -7.63 7.68 33.76
C GLN A 44 -8.20 9.05 33.37
N THR A 45 -8.30 9.98 34.33
CA THR A 45 -8.90 11.31 34.08
C THR A 45 -7.96 12.42 34.53
N ASN A 46 -7.67 13.38 33.65
CA ASN A 46 -6.81 14.53 33.88
C ASN A 46 -5.43 14.18 34.48
N SER A 47 -4.91 13.00 34.12
CA SER A 47 -3.78 12.37 34.82
C SER A 47 -2.52 12.28 33.94
N HIS A 48 -1.38 12.08 34.59
CA HIS A 48 -0.08 12.17 33.95
C HIS A 48 0.88 11.13 34.51
N ASN A 49 1.60 10.42 33.62
CA ASN A 49 2.55 9.34 33.94
C ASN A 49 1.91 8.12 34.63
N ASP A 50 0.66 7.83 34.32
CA ASP A 50 -0.05 6.69 34.89
C ASP A 50 0.12 5.44 34.04
N LYS A 51 0.17 4.29 34.71
CA LYS A 51 0.39 2.99 34.06
C LYS A 51 -0.80 2.05 34.25
N VAL A 52 -1.37 1.60 33.13
CA VAL A 52 -2.43 0.62 33.07
C VAL A 52 -1.92 -0.69 32.47
N ASN A 53 -1.99 -1.76 33.26
CA ASN A 53 -1.76 -3.12 32.81
C ASN A 53 -3.06 -3.94 32.93
N VAL A 54 -3.47 -4.58 31.83
CA VAL A 54 -4.57 -5.55 31.81
C VAL A 54 -4.05 -6.89 31.32
N LEU A 55 -4.08 -7.92 32.17
CA LEU A 55 -3.70 -9.30 31.83
C LEU A 55 -4.87 -10.26 32.06
N GLN A 56 -5.27 -10.95 31.00
CA GLN A 56 -6.40 -11.89 31.02
C GLN A 56 -6.03 -13.23 30.36
N SER A 57 -5.99 -14.31 31.15
CA SER A 57 -5.81 -15.69 30.66
C SER A 57 -7.17 -16.40 30.66
N ALA A 58 -7.89 -16.27 29.56
CA ALA A 58 -9.33 -16.46 29.48
C ALA A 58 -9.78 -16.68 28.04
N ASP A 59 -10.67 -17.63 27.79
CA ASP A 59 -11.55 -17.54 26.63
C ASP A 59 -12.65 -16.52 26.96
N GLY A 60 -13.03 -15.64 26.03
CA GLY A 60 -14.00 -14.57 26.30
C GLY A 60 -13.44 -13.33 27.02
N ALA A 61 -12.13 -13.08 26.97
CA ALA A 61 -11.51 -11.91 27.61
C ALA A 61 -11.99 -10.59 26.99
N ASN A 62 -12.37 -9.61 27.81
CA ASN A 62 -12.63 -8.24 27.36
C ASN A 62 -11.89 -7.21 28.21
N ALA A 63 -11.23 -6.26 27.57
CA ALA A 63 -10.39 -5.25 28.19
C ALA A 63 -10.69 -3.87 27.59
N SER A 64 -10.94 -2.91 28.46
CA SER A 64 -11.23 -1.52 28.08
C SER A 64 -10.37 -0.59 28.92
N VAL A 65 -9.67 0.33 28.27
CA VAL A 65 -8.91 1.38 28.93
C VAL A 65 -9.25 2.73 28.32
N SER A 66 -9.41 3.76 29.16
CA SER A 66 -9.78 5.11 28.73
C SER A 66 -8.93 6.14 29.44
N SER A 67 -8.25 6.98 28.68
CA SER A 67 -7.50 8.17 29.11
C SER A 67 -8.25 9.42 28.65
N ASP A 68 -8.69 10.29 29.57
CA ASP A 68 -9.38 11.54 29.25
C ASP A 68 -8.72 12.75 29.93
N ALA A 69 -8.08 13.60 29.12
CA ALA A 69 -7.22 14.73 29.49
C ALA A 69 -5.95 14.35 30.28
N GLY A 70 -4.88 15.15 30.08
CA GLY A 70 -3.56 14.92 30.64
C GLY A 70 -2.58 14.42 29.57
N GLY A 71 -1.64 13.53 29.91
CA GLY A 71 -0.73 12.97 28.91
C GLY A 71 0.39 12.08 29.47
N TYR A 72 1.13 11.46 28.55
CA TYR A 72 2.18 10.48 28.83
C TYR A 72 1.72 9.25 29.62
N ASN A 73 0.46 8.84 29.51
CA ASN A 73 -0.01 7.62 30.13
C ASN A 73 0.23 6.40 29.23
N VAL A 74 0.31 5.23 29.87
CA VAL A 74 0.67 3.96 29.21
C VAL A 74 -0.43 2.94 29.41
N THR A 75 -0.97 2.46 28.29
CA THR A 75 -1.93 1.36 28.26
C THR A 75 -1.33 0.09 27.65
N ASP A 76 -1.31 -0.99 28.42
CA ASP A 76 -0.99 -2.32 27.93
C ASP A 76 -2.14 -3.30 28.17
N ILE A 77 -2.69 -3.85 27.08
CA ILE A 77 -3.68 -4.93 27.13
C ILE A 77 -3.09 -6.22 26.57
N GLN A 78 -3.15 -7.28 27.37
CA GLN A 78 -2.71 -8.62 27.04
C GLN A 78 -3.79 -9.66 27.32
N GLN A 79 -4.17 -10.41 26.28
CA GLN A 79 -5.19 -11.44 26.39
C GLN A 79 -4.70 -12.75 25.75
N SER A 80 -4.99 -13.89 26.39
CA SER A 80 -4.69 -15.23 25.85
C SER A 80 -5.82 -16.21 26.09
N GLY A 81 -6.29 -16.87 25.02
CA GLY A 81 -7.24 -17.99 25.09
C GLY A 81 -6.58 -19.28 25.55
N ASN A 82 -7.32 -20.15 26.24
CA ASN A 82 -6.73 -21.26 27.00
C ASN A 82 -6.68 -22.60 26.23
N VAL A 83 -7.36 -22.75 25.08
CA VAL A 83 -7.48 -24.05 24.38
C VAL A 83 -7.45 -23.91 22.85
N LYS A 84 -6.83 -24.88 22.13
CA LYS A 84 -6.99 -25.06 20.67
C LYS A 84 -8.45 -25.40 20.33
N GLY A 85 -9.28 -24.37 20.18
CA GLY A 85 -10.71 -24.48 19.86
C GLY A 85 -11.60 -23.46 20.60
N ALA A 86 -11.07 -22.75 21.60
CA ALA A 86 -11.77 -21.71 22.36
C ALA A 86 -11.03 -20.36 22.30
N SER A 87 -11.77 -19.27 22.56
CA SER A 87 -11.74 -18.06 21.73
C SER A 87 -12.33 -16.80 22.39
N LYS A 88 -12.32 -15.67 21.65
CA LYS A 88 -12.98 -14.36 21.84
C LYS A 88 -12.24 -13.46 22.81
N LEU A 89 -11.20 -12.80 22.32
CA LEU A 89 -10.51 -11.76 23.08
C LEU A 89 -10.80 -10.41 22.41
N SER A 90 -11.16 -9.42 23.23
CA SER A 90 -11.57 -8.07 22.81
C SER A 90 -10.83 -7.02 23.62
N ALA A 91 -10.20 -6.06 22.96
CA ALA A 91 -9.35 -5.10 23.67
C ALA A 91 -9.38 -3.72 23.01
N THR A 92 -9.92 -2.77 23.77
CA THR A 92 -10.26 -1.42 23.32
C THR A 92 -9.53 -0.41 24.17
N VAL A 93 -8.97 0.59 23.52
CA VAL A 93 -8.31 1.70 24.22
C VAL A 93 -8.68 3.03 23.58
N THR A 94 -8.98 4.00 24.44
CA THR A 94 -9.40 5.34 24.07
C THR A 94 -8.48 6.36 24.73
N GLN A 95 -7.88 7.24 23.93
CA GLN A 95 -7.08 8.38 24.36
C GLN A 95 -7.82 9.65 23.89
N LYS A 96 -8.10 10.59 24.81
CA LYS A 96 -8.91 11.79 24.51
C LYS A 96 -8.31 13.05 25.15
N GLN A 97 -8.07 14.08 24.35
CA GLN A 97 -7.46 15.35 24.74
C GLN A 97 -6.14 15.17 25.51
N THR A 98 -5.44 14.09 25.15
CA THR A 98 -4.18 13.67 25.73
C THR A 98 -3.00 14.24 24.94
N THR A 99 -1.77 13.99 25.38
CA THR A 99 -0.58 14.28 24.56
C THR A 99 0.51 13.25 24.88
N GLY A 100 1.05 12.60 23.86
CA GLY A 100 2.10 11.60 23.99
C GLY A 100 1.66 10.29 24.67
N GLU A 101 0.41 9.86 24.49
CA GLU A 101 -0.06 8.56 25.00
C GLU A 101 0.57 7.39 24.25
N ASN A 102 0.76 6.28 24.95
CA ASN A 102 1.21 5.04 24.35
C ASN A 102 0.22 3.92 24.65
N THR A 103 -0.29 3.28 23.60
CA THR A 103 -1.12 2.10 23.75
C THR A 103 -0.60 0.92 22.96
N THR A 104 -0.63 -0.24 23.62
CA THR A 104 -0.56 -1.52 22.92
C THR A 104 -1.72 -2.43 23.27
N VAL A 105 -2.23 -3.11 22.25
CA VAL A 105 -3.15 -4.23 22.40
C VAL A 105 -2.57 -5.49 21.77
N ARG A 106 -2.47 -6.55 22.58
CA ARG A 106 -2.04 -7.90 22.18
C ARG A 106 -3.07 -8.94 22.57
N GLN A 107 -3.33 -9.85 21.64
CA GLN A 107 -4.33 -10.89 21.78
C GLN A 107 -3.85 -12.15 21.05
N ASN A 108 -4.07 -13.33 21.64
CA ASN A 108 -3.59 -14.61 21.13
C ASN A 108 -4.58 -15.77 21.40
N GLY A 109 -4.83 -16.60 20.39
CA GLY A 109 -5.75 -17.74 20.49
C GLY A 109 -6.72 -17.79 19.33
N ASN A 110 -8.00 -17.56 19.62
CA ASN A 110 -9.12 -17.66 18.66
C ASN A 110 -10.18 -16.54 18.87
N SER A 111 -10.94 -16.08 17.85
CA SER A 111 -11.71 -14.80 17.73
C SER A 111 -11.02 -13.49 18.22
N LEU A 112 -10.39 -12.74 17.30
CA LEU A 112 -9.60 -11.50 17.54
C LEU A 112 -10.44 -10.25 17.34
N THR A 113 -10.26 -9.26 18.22
CA THR A 113 -10.57 -7.84 17.92
C THR A 113 -9.80 -6.92 18.84
N ALA A 114 -8.94 -6.08 18.27
CA ALA A 114 -8.20 -5.09 19.03
C ALA A 114 -8.28 -3.73 18.35
N THR A 115 -8.39 -2.69 19.17
CA THR A 115 -8.79 -1.36 18.71
C THR A 115 -8.17 -0.30 19.59
N ILE A 116 -7.59 0.72 18.96
CA ILE A 116 -7.13 1.91 19.66
C ILE A 116 -7.59 3.16 18.92
N SER A 117 -7.99 4.16 19.68
CA SER A 117 -8.48 5.46 19.21
C SER A 117 -7.84 6.59 19.99
N GLN A 118 -7.41 7.63 19.27
CA GLN A 118 -6.74 8.83 19.78
C GLN A 118 -7.56 10.04 19.30
N THR A 119 -7.89 10.98 20.18
CA THR A 119 -8.90 12.02 19.91
C THR A 119 -8.48 13.39 20.43
N SER A 120 -8.25 14.36 19.55
CA SER A 120 -7.70 15.68 19.88
C SER A 120 -6.39 15.61 20.66
N SER A 121 -5.70 14.49 20.53
CA SER A 121 -4.37 14.30 21.06
C SER A 121 -3.32 14.87 20.12
N MET A 122 -2.07 14.92 20.54
CA MET A 122 -0.93 15.13 19.64
C MET A 122 0.21 14.22 20.09
N TYR A 123 0.98 13.69 19.14
CA TYR A 123 2.09 12.74 19.37
C TYR A 123 1.72 11.38 19.98
N ASP A 124 0.44 10.98 20.01
CA ASP A 124 0.06 9.69 20.59
C ASP A 124 0.43 8.53 19.66
N THR A 125 0.85 7.40 20.22
CA THR A 125 1.16 6.16 19.47
C THR A 125 0.32 5.01 19.95
N ASP A 126 -0.17 4.26 18.98
CA ASP A 126 -0.98 3.08 19.20
C ASP A 126 -0.34 1.87 18.49
N THR A 127 -0.54 0.68 19.02
CA THR A 127 -0.12 -0.60 18.41
C THR A 127 -1.15 -1.68 18.63
N VAL A 128 -1.65 -2.29 17.56
CA VAL A 128 -2.59 -3.40 17.61
C VAL A 128 -2.03 -4.60 16.87
N LYS A 129 -2.10 -5.77 17.53
CA LYS A 129 -1.44 -7.01 17.10
C LYS A 129 -2.31 -8.22 17.36
N GLN A 130 -2.40 -9.05 16.33
CA GLN A 130 -3.45 -10.05 16.22
C GLN A 130 -2.83 -11.38 15.78
N ALA A 131 -2.79 -12.36 16.69
CA ALA A 131 -2.14 -13.65 16.45
C ALA A 131 -3.12 -14.83 16.62
N GLY A 132 -3.57 -15.36 15.50
CA GLY A 132 -4.23 -16.65 15.43
C GLY A 132 -4.65 -16.95 14.00
N LYS A 133 -5.56 -17.90 13.85
CA LYS A 133 -6.08 -18.22 12.53
C LYS A 133 -7.36 -17.44 12.33
N ASN A 134 -7.37 -16.38 11.55
CA ASN A 134 -8.10 -15.15 11.77
C ASN A 134 -7.18 -14.11 12.59
N ALA A 135 -7.24 -12.79 12.37
CA ALA A 135 -6.61 -11.62 13.02
C ALA A 135 -7.27 -10.28 12.53
N THR A 136 -7.42 -9.22 13.36
CA THR A 136 -8.18 -7.98 12.99
C THR A 136 -7.83 -6.74 13.85
N ALA A 137 -6.76 -6.04 13.51
CA ALA A 137 -6.23 -4.93 14.30
C ALA A 137 -6.69 -3.58 13.76
N SER A 138 -7.18 -2.67 14.60
CA SER A 138 -7.43 -1.29 14.19
C SER A 138 -6.77 -0.29 15.10
N ILE A 139 -6.16 0.73 14.52
CA ILE A 139 -5.59 1.85 15.25
C ILE A 139 -6.11 3.14 14.62
N THR A 140 -6.24 4.24 15.36
CA THR A 140 -6.88 5.44 14.79
C THR A 140 -6.42 6.75 15.44
N ARG A 141 -5.58 7.51 14.73
CA ARG A 141 -5.20 8.90 15.00
C ARG A 141 -6.36 9.85 14.68
N ASN A 142 -6.76 10.75 15.57
CA ASN A 142 -7.78 11.75 15.23
C ASN A 142 -7.68 13.05 16.05
N GLY A 143 -7.97 14.19 15.43
CA GLY A 143 -7.79 15.53 16.02
C GLY A 143 -6.32 15.88 16.25
N SER A 144 -5.43 15.16 15.56
CA SER A 144 -4.01 15.10 15.83
C SER A 144 -3.22 15.41 14.58
N ALA A 145 -2.40 16.45 14.66
CA ALA A 145 -1.14 16.38 13.97
C ALA A 145 -0.24 15.37 14.72
N TYR A 146 0.68 14.69 14.02
CA TYR A 146 1.81 13.93 14.59
C TYR A 146 1.61 12.53 15.23
N ASN A 147 0.43 11.90 15.26
CA ASN A 147 0.23 10.63 16.01
C ASN A 147 0.66 9.31 15.28
N THR A 148 0.31 8.07 15.75
CA THR A 148 0.40 6.78 14.99
C THR A 148 -0.67 5.63 14.99
N VAL A 149 -1.32 5.40 13.81
CA VAL A 149 -2.05 4.22 13.21
C VAL A 149 -1.15 3.11 12.63
N ASN A 150 -1.47 1.81 12.87
CA ASN A 150 -0.99 0.50 12.31
C ASN A 150 -2.17 -0.54 12.35
N ILE A 151 -2.31 -1.57 11.49
CA ILE A 151 -3.57 -2.36 11.38
C ILE A 151 -3.36 -3.89 11.22
N ASP A 152 -2.56 -4.57 12.05
CA ASP A 152 -2.23 -6.03 11.96
C ASP A 152 -3.43 -7.03 11.78
N GLN A 153 -3.93 -7.31 10.55
CA GLN A 153 -5.14 -8.12 10.31
C GLN A 153 -4.95 -9.35 9.41
N GLY A 154 -5.45 -10.49 9.85
CA GLY A 154 -5.76 -11.57 8.92
C GLY A 154 -6.85 -12.48 9.43
N THR A 155 -8.13 -12.08 9.26
CA THR A 155 -9.48 -12.70 9.46
C THR A 155 -10.27 -12.68 10.82
N GLY A 156 -9.78 -12.19 11.97
CA GLY A 156 -10.28 -12.33 13.42
C GLY A 156 -10.06 -13.65 14.32
N MET A 157 -8.86 -14.12 14.75
CA MET A 157 -8.30 -15.43 15.32
C MET A 157 -8.95 -16.80 15.36
N THR A 158 -10.23 -16.96 15.12
CA THR A 158 -10.88 -18.26 15.33
C THR A 158 -10.48 -19.43 14.41
N SER A 159 -9.33 -20.07 14.63
CA SER A 159 -8.93 -21.42 14.16
C SER A 159 -9.25 -21.89 12.70
N GLY A 160 -9.56 -21.00 11.75
CA GLY A 160 -9.68 -21.28 10.30
C GLY A 160 -8.73 -20.42 9.46
N GLN A 161 -8.06 -20.99 8.42
CA GLN A 161 -7.07 -20.26 7.58
C GLN A 161 -7.65 -18.91 7.14
N THR A 162 -6.98 -17.75 7.28
CA THR A 162 -5.57 -17.45 7.63
C THR A 162 -4.98 -18.14 8.86
N ASP A 163 -3.66 -18.24 9.08
CA ASP A 163 -2.57 -18.36 8.10
C ASP A 163 -2.53 -17.28 7.01
N GLY A 164 -2.27 -16.02 7.32
CA GLY A 164 -1.93 -15.47 8.64
C GLY A 164 -1.80 -13.94 8.56
N ALA A 165 -2.71 -13.29 7.83
CA ALA A 165 -2.46 -11.95 7.30
C ALA A 165 -2.21 -10.88 8.38
N LYS A 166 -1.53 -9.81 7.94
CA LYS A 166 -1.01 -8.74 8.78
C LYS A 166 -0.94 -7.42 8.02
N ALA A 167 -1.55 -6.40 8.59
CA ALA A 167 -1.67 -5.08 8.01
C ALA A 167 -0.96 -4.04 8.90
N THR A 168 -0.44 -2.94 8.37
CA THR A 168 0.42 -2.00 9.14
C THR A 168 0.42 -0.63 8.47
N VAL A 169 -0.49 0.23 8.90
CA VAL A 169 -0.48 1.68 8.64
C VAL A 169 0.69 2.38 9.38
N THR A 170 1.05 3.59 8.96
CA THR A 170 1.86 4.65 9.63
C THR A 170 1.64 5.97 8.84
N GLN A 171 1.70 7.15 9.50
CA GLN A 171 1.23 8.50 9.06
C GLN A 171 1.82 9.58 10.02
N THR A 172 3.14 9.67 10.09
CA THR A 172 3.86 10.35 11.19
C THR A 172 4.16 11.81 10.85
N ASN A 173 3.96 12.71 11.80
CA ASN A 173 4.08 14.17 11.61
C ASN A 173 3.19 14.75 10.51
N THR A 174 2.18 13.98 10.12
CA THR A 174 1.27 14.36 9.05
C THR A 174 0.14 15.23 9.57
N VAL A 175 -0.30 16.19 8.76
CA VAL A 175 -1.53 16.94 9.00
C VAL A 175 -2.65 16.32 8.17
N ALA A 176 -3.66 15.74 8.83
CA ALA A 176 -4.87 15.22 8.18
C ALA A 176 -4.65 14.10 7.12
N ASN A 177 -3.73 13.18 7.40
CA ASN A 177 -3.52 12.00 6.57
C ASN A 177 -4.50 10.86 6.86
N THR A 178 -4.80 10.04 5.85
CA THR A 178 -5.74 8.91 5.93
C THR A 178 -5.10 7.63 5.39
N VAL A 179 -5.29 6.52 6.11
CA VAL A 179 -4.76 5.22 5.68
C VAL A 179 -5.70 4.08 6.01
N ASP A 180 -5.96 3.27 4.99
CA ASP A 180 -6.81 2.09 5.04
C ASP A 180 -6.05 0.82 4.68
N ILE A 181 -6.16 -0.21 5.51
CA ILE A 181 -5.61 -1.52 5.14
C ILE A 181 -6.60 -2.65 5.42
N LEU A 182 -6.86 -3.42 4.37
CA LEU A 182 -7.82 -4.51 4.34
C LEU A 182 -7.18 -5.80 3.80
N GLN A 183 -7.32 -6.90 4.55
CA GLN A 183 -6.75 -8.19 4.18
C GLN A 183 -7.68 -9.36 4.51
N GLY A 184 -7.96 -10.19 3.51
CA GLY A 184 -8.94 -11.29 3.59
C GLY A 184 -8.46 -12.65 3.09
N GLY A 185 -7.21 -12.77 2.62
CA GLY A 185 -6.67 -14.00 2.04
C GLY A 185 -5.52 -14.62 2.83
N LYS A 186 -5.02 -15.78 2.36
CA LYS A 186 -3.94 -16.50 3.05
C LYS A 186 -2.63 -15.71 2.96
N ALA A 187 -1.94 -15.53 4.09
CA ALA A 187 -0.62 -14.90 4.18
C ALA A 187 -0.47 -13.53 3.46
N GLY A 188 -1.49 -12.67 3.46
CA GLY A 188 -1.35 -11.30 2.97
C GLY A 188 -0.52 -10.42 3.92
N ILE A 189 0.36 -9.58 3.38
CA ILE A 189 1.08 -8.52 4.10
C ILE A 189 0.76 -7.19 3.44
N ALA A 190 0.30 -6.23 4.24
CA ALA A 190 -0.11 -4.93 3.74
C ALA A 190 0.45 -3.82 4.62
N THR A 191 1.26 -2.96 4.04
CA THR A 191 1.95 -1.89 4.76
C THR A 191 1.62 -0.56 4.10
N ILE A 192 1.40 0.46 4.90
CA ILE A 192 1.25 1.82 4.42
C ILE A 192 1.97 2.74 5.39
N ASP A 193 2.79 3.64 4.89
CA ASP A 193 3.62 4.54 5.67
C ASP A 193 3.63 5.93 5.03
N GLN A 194 2.95 6.87 5.67
CA GLN A 194 2.91 8.27 5.26
C GLN A 194 3.70 9.12 6.25
N ARG A 195 4.41 10.16 5.78
CA ARG A 195 5.30 10.96 6.65
C ARG A 195 5.37 12.42 6.24
N ASP A 196 5.52 13.29 7.23
CA ASP A 196 6.00 14.68 7.10
C ASP A 196 5.33 15.50 5.98
N GLY A 197 4.03 15.27 5.79
CA GLY A 197 3.19 15.83 4.73
C GLY A 197 1.76 16.06 5.21
N GLY A 198 0.79 16.08 4.31
CA GLY A 198 -0.60 16.26 4.73
C GLY A 198 -1.65 15.90 3.68
N TYR A 199 -2.87 15.59 4.12
CA TYR A 199 -4.01 15.28 3.24
C TYR A 199 -3.79 14.08 2.30
N ASN A 200 -2.82 13.20 2.59
CA ASN A 200 -2.56 12.02 1.77
C ASN A 200 -3.51 10.88 2.14
N HIS A 201 -4.08 10.22 1.14
CA HIS A 201 -4.85 8.99 1.29
C HIS A 201 -4.07 7.81 0.72
N ALA A 202 -3.80 6.80 1.55
CA ALA A 202 -3.23 5.54 1.07
C ALA A 202 -4.10 4.35 1.46
N ARG A 203 -4.33 3.43 0.51
CA ARG A 203 -5.20 2.26 0.67
C ARG A 203 -4.56 1.00 0.13
N VAL A 204 -4.59 -0.07 0.92
CA VAL A 204 -4.17 -1.41 0.49
C VAL A 204 -5.32 -2.40 0.71
N GLU A 205 -5.71 -3.09 -0.35
CA GLU A 205 -6.74 -4.12 -0.37
C GLU A 205 -6.17 -5.44 -0.88
N GLN A 206 -6.17 -6.46 -0.03
CA GLN A 206 -5.62 -7.77 -0.34
C GLN A 206 -6.65 -8.88 -0.08
N THR A 207 -7.07 -9.55 -1.14
CA THR A 207 -8.08 -10.62 -1.08
C THR A 207 -7.53 -11.99 -1.48
N GLY A 208 -6.32 -12.03 -2.05
CA GLY A 208 -5.65 -13.24 -2.53
C GLY A 208 -4.78 -13.97 -1.49
N GLY A 209 -4.29 -15.15 -1.90
CA GLY A 209 -3.27 -15.87 -1.16
C GLY A 209 -1.86 -15.44 -1.59
N GLY A 210 -1.05 -14.93 -0.65
CA GLY A 210 0.34 -14.54 -0.92
C GLY A 210 0.49 -13.16 -1.58
N THR A 211 -0.27 -12.19 -1.08
CA THR A 211 -0.27 -10.77 -1.47
C THR A 211 0.72 -9.95 -0.61
N ASP A 212 1.55 -9.08 -1.19
CA ASP A 212 2.52 -8.20 -0.49
C ASP A 212 2.43 -6.76 -1.04
N ALA A 213 1.72 -5.88 -0.34
CA ALA A 213 1.36 -4.56 -0.82
C ALA A 213 1.88 -3.47 0.12
N THR A 214 2.72 -2.57 -0.41
CA THR A 214 3.34 -1.48 0.35
C THR A 214 3.07 -0.13 -0.27
N ILE A 215 2.56 0.84 0.50
CA ILE A 215 2.49 2.25 0.09
C ILE A 215 3.39 3.09 0.99
N GLU A 216 4.24 3.92 0.40
CA GLU A 216 5.08 4.91 1.07
C GLU A 216 4.79 6.30 0.49
N GLN A 217 4.54 7.30 1.33
CA GLN A 217 4.29 8.69 0.90
C GLN A 217 5.02 9.68 1.84
N TRP A 218 6.09 10.31 1.37
CA TRP A 218 7.00 11.12 2.22
C TRP A 218 7.04 12.58 1.78
N SER A 219 6.66 13.48 2.67
CA SER A 219 6.51 14.92 2.38
C SER A 219 5.60 15.23 1.19
N GLU A 220 4.66 14.32 0.94
CA GLU A 220 3.57 14.47 -0.02
C GLU A 220 2.45 15.34 0.54
N VAL A 221 1.77 16.08 -0.33
CA VAL A 221 0.56 16.85 0.03
C VAL A 221 -0.58 16.57 -0.94
N GLY A 222 -1.66 15.94 -0.46
CA GLY A 222 -2.87 15.66 -1.23
C GLY A 222 -2.83 14.37 -2.06
N ASP A 223 -1.83 13.51 -1.85
CA ASP A 223 -1.60 12.33 -2.69
C ASP A 223 -2.57 11.18 -2.39
N HIS A 224 -3.07 10.55 -3.45
CA HIS A 224 -3.92 9.36 -3.41
C HIS A 224 -3.12 8.15 -3.90
N ALA A 225 -2.99 7.11 -3.07
CA ALA A 225 -2.29 5.89 -3.41
C ALA A 225 -3.16 4.67 -3.10
N SER A 226 -3.30 3.75 -4.05
CA SER A 226 -4.20 2.60 -3.94
C SER A 226 -3.57 1.35 -4.52
N ILE A 227 -3.49 0.28 -3.72
CA ILE A 227 -3.07 -1.05 -4.16
C ILE A 227 -4.22 -2.02 -3.95
N LYS A 228 -4.55 -2.80 -4.99
CA LYS A 228 -5.53 -3.87 -4.95
C LYS A 228 -4.98 -5.17 -5.54
N GLU A 229 -5.01 -6.23 -4.74
CA GLU A 229 -4.47 -7.54 -5.08
C GLU A 229 -5.50 -8.65 -4.76
N SER A 230 -5.83 -9.51 -5.72
CA SER A 230 -6.78 -10.63 -5.53
C SER A 230 -6.16 -12.02 -5.57
N ASP A 231 -4.86 -12.12 -5.81
CA ASP A 231 -4.15 -13.35 -6.17
C ASP A 231 -2.73 -13.35 -5.56
N ALA A 232 -1.84 -14.25 -5.96
CA ALA A 232 -0.42 -14.10 -5.58
C ALA A 232 0.15 -12.84 -6.24
N ALA A 233 0.69 -11.92 -5.44
CA ALA A 233 0.82 -10.52 -5.85
C ALA A 233 1.88 -9.78 -5.01
N ARG A 234 2.59 -8.84 -5.64
CA ARG A 234 3.57 -7.96 -4.98
C ARG A 234 3.48 -6.57 -5.60
N SER A 235 3.15 -5.58 -4.77
CA SER A 235 2.89 -4.21 -5.21
C SER A 235 3.58 -3.20 -4.31
N ARG A 236 4.20 -2.19 -4.91
CA ARG A 236 4.80 -1.05 -4.21
C ARG A 236 4.39 0.27 -4.86
N ILE A 237 3.83 1.18 -4.06
CA ILE A 237 3.74 2.61 -4.40
C ILE A 237 4.70 3.34 -3.48
N HIS A 238 5.51 4.23 -4.06
CA HIS A 238 6.40 5.12 -3.33
C HIS A 238 6.35 6.51 -3.94
N SER A 239 5.98 7.51 -3.15
CA SER A 239 5.95 8.92 -3.55
C SER A 239 6.77 9.74 -2.55
N GLU A 240 7.68 10.59 -3.04
CA GLU A 240 8.44 11.54 -2.24
C GLU A 240 8.45 12.98 -2.80
N TYR A 241 8.31 13.96 -1.90
CA TYR A 241 8.46 15.41 -2.15
C TYR A 241 7.52 16.02 -3.21
N GLY A 242 6.40 15.37 -3.51
CA GLY A 242 5.40 15.78 -4.49
C GLY A 242 4.13 16.42 -3.92
N GLY A 243 3.05 16.30 -4.70
CA GLY A 243 1.69 16.56 -4.22
C GLY A 243 0.59 16.43 -5.28
N ASN A 244 -0.60 16.07 -4.83
CA ASN A 244 -1.82 15.81 -5.61
C ASN A 244 -1.69 14.68 -6.66
N ASN A 245 -0.76 13.75 -6.46
CA ASN A 245 -0.58 12.60 -7.34
C ASN A 245 -1.66 11.53 -7.08
N THR A 246 -2.00 10.75 -8.11
CA THR A 246 -2.93 9.62 -8.03
C THR A 246 -2.27 8.36 -8.55
N ASN A 247 -2.00 7.41 -7.65
CA ASN A 247 -1.28 6.17 -7.92
C ASN A 247 -2.19 4.96 -7.68
N THR A 248 -2.35 4.10 -8.69
CA THR A 248 -3.19 2.90 -8.61
C THR A 248 -2.45 1.66 -9.12
N ILE A 249 -2.45 0.60 -8.33
CA ILE A 249 -1.99 -0.74 -8.74
C ILE A 249 -3.14 -1.73 -8.59
N VAL A 250 -3.42 -2.50 -9.64
CA VAL A 250 -4.41 -3.58 -9.65
C VAL A 250 -3.77 -4.85 -10.22
N GLN A 251 -3.69 -5.91 -9.42
CA GLN A 251 -3.16 -7.22 -9.82
C GLN A 251 -4.22 -8.31 -9.63
N SER A 252 -4.49 -9.09 -10.68
CA SER A 252 -5.45 -10.21 -10.62
C SER A 252 -5.16 -11.38 -11.57
N GLY A 253 -5.75 -12.55 -11.29
CA GLY A 253 -5.70 -13.77 -12.12
C GLY A 253 -4.49 -14.70 -11.92
N ALA A 254 -3.59 -14.34 -11.00
CA ALA A 254 -2.24 -14.87 -10.91
C ALA A 254 -2.12 -16.16 -10.07
N ASN A 255 -1.75 -17.28 -10.72
CA ASN A 255 -1.33 -18.50 -10.05
C ASN A 255 0.09 -18.40 -9.45
N ALA A 256 0.88 -17.40 -9.88
CA ALA A 256 2.23 -17.11 -9.41
C ALA A 256 2.47 -15.58 -9.39
N PRO A 257 3.27 -15.04 -8.46
CA PRO A 257 3.22 -13.62 -8.11
C PRO A 257 3.51 -12.67 -9.27
N HIS A 258 2.58 -11.73 -9.49
CA HIS A 258 2.82 -10.51 -10.27
C HIS A 258 3.68 -9.52 -9.46
N TYR A 259 4.44 -8.66 -10.14
CA TYR A 259 5.21 -7.57 -9.55
C TYR A 259 4.84 -6.24 -10.18
N ALA A 260 4.45 -5.26 -9.36
CA ALA A 260 4.11 -3.91 -9.77
C ALA A 260 4.81 -2.88 -8.87
N GLN A 261 5.41 -1.87 -9.49
CA GLN A 261 6.05 -0.78 -8.76
C GLN A 261 5.77 0.56 -9.41
N ILE A 262 5.31 1.52 -8.60
CA ILE A 262 5.24 2.94 -8.94
C ILE A 262 6.21 3.69 -8.03
N ASN A 263 7.12 4.48 -8.63
CA ASN A 263 8.00 5.42 -7.93
C ASN A 263 7.72 6.84 -8.44
N GLN A 264 7.46 7.76 -7.53
CA GLN A 264 7.28 9.18 -7.78
C GLN A 264 8.25 9.99 -6.92
N SER A 265 8.93 10.98 -7.52
CA SER A 265 9.93 11.80 -6.83
C SER A 265 9.86 13.24 -7.35
N TYR A 266 9.44 14.19 -6.50
CA TYR A 266 9.09 15.57 -6.88
C TYR A 266 8.02 15.64 -7.99
N ALA A 267 7.12 14.67 -8.04
CA ALA A 267 6.00 14.57 -8.98
C ALA A 267 4.81 15.41 -8.50
N THR A 268 4.08 16.08 -9.41
CA THR A 268 2.90 16.87 -9.00
C THR A 268 1.73 16.76 -9.98
N ASN A 269 0.52 16.53 -9.47
CA ASN A 269 -0.69 16.27 -10.26
C ASN A 269 -0.56 15.06 -11.23
N ASP A 270 0.36 14.13 -10.99
CA ASP A 270 0.60 13.01 -11.91
C ASP A 270 -0.40 11.87 -11.65
N THR A 271 -0.91 11.24 -12.71
CA THR A 271 -1.86 10.11 -12.63
C THR A 271 -1.23 8.84 -13.19
N THR A 272 -1.07 7.84 -12.33
CA THR A 272 -0.34 6.62 -12.64
C THR A 272 -1.14 5.37 -12.29
N THR A 273 -1.26 4.45 -13.25
CA THR A 273 -2.03 3.22 -13.12
C THR A 273 -1.30 2.02 -13.70
N ILE A 274 -1.12 0.98 -12.87
CA ILE A 274 -0.66 -0.36 -13.29
C ILE A 274 -1.84 -1.34 -13.16
N ILE A 275 -2.14 -2.07 -14.24
CA ILE A 275 -3.11 -3.17 -14.29
C ILE A 275 -2.41 -4.42 -14.83
N GLN A 276 -2.41 -5.50 -14.05
CA GLN A 276 -1.81 -6.77 -14.45
C GLN A 276 -2.82 -7.91 -14.28
N THR A 277 -3.22 -8.49 -15.42
CA THR A 277 -4.06 -9.67 -15.55
C THR A 277 -3.27 -10.81 -16.21
N GLY A 278 -3.74 -12.05 -16.07
CA GLY A 278 -3.09 -13.22 -16.66
C GLY A 278 -2.53 -14.18 -15.61
N SER A 279 -1.91 -15.27 -16.07
CA SER A 279 -1.79 -16.46 -15.22
C SER A 279 -0.54 -16.48 -14.35
N GLN A 280 0.61 -15.94 -14.81
CA GLN A 280 1.88 -15.94 -14.06
C GLN A 280 2.85 -14.79 -14.42
N TYR A 281 3.53 -14.23 -13.40
CA TYR A 281 4.79 -13.47 -13.50
C TYR A 281 4.85 -12.19 -14.35
N ASN A 282 3.78 -11.40 -14.46
CA ASN A 282 3.90 -10.06 -15.06
C ASN A 282 4.70 -9.09 -14.16
N GLU A 283 5.58 -8.30 -14.78
CA GLU A 283 6.44 -7.29 -14.16
C GLU A 283 6.15 -5.90 -14.75
N GLY A 284 5.72 -4.95 -13.91
CA GLY A 284 5.33 -3.60 -14.29
C GLY A 284 6.04 -2.54 -13.45
N TYR A 285 6.68 -1.58 -14.10
CA TYR A 285 7.42 -0.50 -13.44
C TYR A 285 7.02 0.86 -14.02
N ILE A 286 6.74 1.83 -13.16
CA ILE A 286 6.55 3.23 -13.55
C ILE A 286 7.43 4.12 -12.66
N ASP A 287 8.32 4.90 -13.29
CA ASP A 287 9.15 5.92 -12.62
C ASP A 287 8.74 7.32 -13.11
N GLN A 288 8.40 8.22 -12.18
CA GLN A 288 8.04 9.61 -12.44
C GLN A 288 8.92 10.54 -11.60
N ILE A 289 9.81 11.30 -12.23
CA ILE A 289 10.84 12.09 -11.54
C ILE A 289 10.81 13.53 -12.02
N ARG A 290 10.43 14.46 -11.13
CA ARG A 290 10.28 15.90 -11.44
C ARG A 290 9.36 16.15 -12.64
N SER A 291 8.31 15.35 -12.72
CA SER A 291 7.21 15.39 -13.67
C SER A 291 6.06 16.25 -13.13
N SER A 292 5.19 16.73 -14.01
CA SER A 292 3.96 17.41 -13.57
C SER A 292 2.82 17.36 -14.57
N ASN A 293 1.62 16.99 -14.10
CA ASN A 293 0.43 16.74 -14.93
C ASN A 293 0.66 15.62 -15.97
N ASP A 294 1.54 14.68 -15.68
CA ASP A 294 1.84 13.54 -16.53
C ASP A 294 0.87 12.36 -16.24
N THR A 295 0.53 11.59 -17.27
CA THR A 295 -0.33 10.40 -17.18
C THR A 295 0.44 9.15 -17.63
N ALA A 296 0.47 8.11 -16.80
CA ALA A 296 1.08 6.82 -17.11
C ALA A 296 0.10 5.66 -16.88
N LEU A 297 -0.15 4.88 -17.92
CA LEU A 297 -1.00 3.68 -17.87
C LEU A 297 -0.22 2.46 -18.40
N LEU A 298 -0.15 1.42 -17.58
CA LEU A 298 0.53 0.16 -17.92
C LEU A 298 -0.45 -1.00 -17.73
N ILE A 299 -0.77 -1.68 -18.82
CA ILE A 299 -1.69 -2.83 -18.88
C ILE A 299 -0.91 -4.04 -19.39
N GLN A 300 -0.94 -5.13 -18.63
CA GLN A 300 -0.37 -6.41 -19.04
C GLN A 300 -1.42 -7.51 -18.87
N ASP A 301 -1.67 -8.29 -19.92
CA ASP A 301 -2.59 -9.43 -19.92
C ASP A 301 -1.89 -10.68 -20.47
N GLY A 302 -1.59 -11.64 -19.59
CA GLY A 302 -0.97 -12.92 -19.96
C GLY A 302 0.20 -13.28 -19.04
N ASP A 303 1.29 -13.81 -19.60
CA ASP A 303 2.32 -14.50 -18.82
C ASP A 303 3.74 -13.94 -19.04
N THR A 304 4.46 -13.67 -17.94
CA THR A 304 5.88 -13.24 -17.96
C THR A 304 6.15 -12.00 -18.83
N ASN A 305 5.19 -11.09 -18.94
CA ASN A 305 5.40 -9.83 -19.65
C ASN A 305 6.13 -8.83 -18.74
N LYS A 306 7.03 -8.02 -19.32
CA LYS A 306 7.80 -6.98 -18.61
C LYS A 306 7.60 -5.63 -19.28
N ALA A 307 7.08 -4.65 -18.56
CA ALA A 307 6.91 -3.29 -19.02
C ALA A 307 7.52 -2.28 -18.04
N ALA A 308 8.19 -1.27 -18.58
CA ALA A 308 8.68 -0.12 -17.84
C ALA A 308 8.28 1.17 -18.57
N ALA A 309 7.71 2.13 -17.84
CA ALA A 309 7.46 3.49 -18.32
C ALA A 309 8.21 4.48 -17.42
N ARG A 310 8.88 5.48 -18.02
CA ARG A 310 9.56 6.54 -17.28
C ARG A 310 9.19 7.90 -17.82
N GLN A 311 8.83 8.83 -16.94
CA GLN A 311 8.53 10.22 -17.27
C GLN A 311 9.36 11.13 -16.37
N ASN A 312 10.42 11.71 -16.94
CA ASN A 312 11.44 12.42 -16.17
C ASN A 312 11.59 13.86 -16.66
N TYR A 313 11.56 14.84 -15.75
CA TYR A 313 11.77 16.28 -16.01
C TYR A 313 10.78 16.91 -17.02
N GLY A 314 9.59 16.32 -17.20
CA GLY A 314 8.59 16.71 -18.20
C GLY A 314 7.32 17.33 -17.62
N SER A 315 6.40 17.74 -18.50
CA SER A 315 5.03 18.10 -18.10
C SER A 315 3.98 17.85 -19.19
N GLY A 316 2.78 17.44 -18.78
CA GLY A 316 1.62 17.22 -19.66
C GLY A 316 1.75 16.00 -20.57
N ASN A 317 2.62 15.05 -20.24
CA ASN A 317 2.93 13.92 -21.10
C ASN A 317 2.07 12.69 -20.81
N THR A 318 1.78 11.89 -21.84
CA THR A 318 1.02 10.64 -21.72
C THR A 318 1.84 9.44 -22.18
N VAL A 319 1.97 8.42 -21.32
CA VAL A 319 2.45 7.08 -21.70
C VAL A 319 1.34 6.06 -21.53
N ILE A 320 1.06 5.28 -22.57
CA ILE A 320 0.20 4.09 -22.49
C ILE A 320 0.97 2.87 -23.02
N ALA A 321 1.18 1.91 -22.13
CA ALA A 321 1.79 0.61 -22.38
C ALA A 321 0.72 -0.50 -22.32
N ALA A 322 0.57 -1.28 -23.38
CA ALA A 322 -0.31 -2.45 -23.42
C ALA A 322 0.42 -3.68 -23.94
N GLN A 323 0.45 -4.76 -23.16
CA GLN A 323 1.04 -6.06 -23.55
C GLN A 323 0.01 -7.17 -23.39
N VAL A 324 -0.21 -7.96 -24.44
CA VAL A 324 -1.12 -9.11 -24.43
C VAL A 324 -0.39 -10.35 -24.96
N GLY A 325 -0.39 -11.44 -24.20
CA GLY A 325 0.30 -12.69 -24.56
C GLY A 325 1.46 -13.02 -23.61
N ALA A 326 2.57 -13.51 -24.14
CA ALA A 326 3.64 -14.10 -23.32
C ALA A 326 5.04 -13.54 -23.60
N HIS A 327 5.85 -13.36 -22.56
CA HIS A 327 7.26 -12.94 -22.65
C HIS A 327 7.51 -11.62 -23.41
N ASN A 328 6.51 -10.74 -23.53
CA ASN A 328 6.69 -9.46 -24.20
C ASN A 328 7.46 -8.49 -23.30
N LYS A 329 8.29 -7.64 -23.91
CA LYS A 329 9.12 -6.65 -23.23
C LYS A 329 8.89 -5.25 -23.79
N MET A 330 8.80 -4.27 -22.90
CA MET A 330 8.55 -2.87 -23.24
C MET A 330 9.35 -1.93 -22.32
N ASP A 331 10.10 -0.99 -22.90
CA ASP A 331 10.92 0.03 -22.22
C ASP A 331 10.62 1.40 -22.85
N LEU A 332 9.72 2.16 -22.21
CA LEU A 332 9.22 3.46 -22.66
C LEU A 332 9.84 4.58 -21.81
N THR A 333 10.32 5.66 -22.42
CA THR A 333 10.92 6.78 -21.68
C THR A 333 10.60 8.13 -22.32
N GLN A 334 9.99 9.03 -21.58
CA GLN A 334 9.85 10.44 -21.92
C GLN A 334 10.81 11.24 -21.01
N GLN A 335 11.79 11.92 -21.60
CA GLN A 335 12.84 12.64 -20.86
C GLN A 335 12.88 14.10 -21.29
N ALA A 336 12.56 15.02 -20.37
CA ALA A 336 12.38 16.44 -20.63
C ALA A 336 11.34 16.73 -21.74
N ALA A 337 10.35 15.85 -21.87
CA ALA A 337 9.27 15.99 -22.84
C ALA A 337 8.16 16.93 -22.34
N PHE A 338 7.45 17.57 -23.27
CA PHE A 338 6.35 18.48 -22.95
C PHE A 338 5.16 18.25 -23.88
N GLU A 339 3.96 18.00 -23.32
CA GLU A 339 2.74 17.70 -24.08
C GLU A 339 2.92 16.55 -25.11
N SER A 340 3.78 15.56 -24.80
CA SER A 340 4.11 14.45 -25.72
C SER A 340 3.38 13.15 -25.38
N THR A 341 2.99 12.38 -26.40
CA THR A 341 2.22 11.14 -26.28
C THR A 341 3.02 9.94 -26.79
N LEU A 342 3.12 8.89 -25.97
CA LEU A 342 3.76 7.61 -26.30
C LEU A 342 2.77 6.46 -26.08
N LEU A 343 2.30 5.86 -27.17
CA LEU A 343 1.41 4.70 -27.19
C LEU A 343 2.18 3.46 -27.69
N ALA A 344 2.21 2.40 -26.90
CA ALA A 344 2.88 1.15 -27.27
C ALA A 344 2.01 -0.07 -26.97
N GLY A 345 1.82 -0.92 -27.98
CA GLY A 345 0.99 -2.13 -27.93
C GLY A 345 1.73 -3.37 -28.47
N GLN A 346 1.67 -4.48 -27.74
CA GLN A 346 2.20 -5.78 -28.16
C GLN A 346 1.14 -6.87 -28.02
N LEU A 347 0.98 -7.71 -29.04
CA LEU A 347 0.11 -8.88 -29.05
C LEU A 347 0.86 -10.11 -29.58
N GLY A 348 1.08 -11.12 -28.74
CA GLY A 348 1.73 -12.38 -29.11
C GLY A 348 2.89 -12.76 -28.18
N GLY A 349 3.94 -13.37 -28.72
CA GLY A 349 5.07 -13.92 -27.96
C GLY A 349 6.40 -13.20 -28.16
N TYR A 350 7.17 -12.99 -27.08
CA TYR A 350 8.58 -12.55 -27.16
C TYR A 350 8.86 -11.25 -27.93
N ASN A 351 7.89 -10.33 -28.04
CA ASN A 351 8.10 -9.07 -28.73
C ASN A 351 8.87 -8.08 -27.83
N ASP A 352 9.70 -7.19 -28.40
CA ASP A 352 10.47 -6.15 -27.67
C ASP A 352 10.20 -4.75 -28.27
N ILE A 353 9.69 -3.83 -27.46
CA ILE A 353 9.56 -2.40 -27.77
C ILE A 353 10.52 -1.60 -26.90
N LYS A 354 11.35 -0.78 -27.55
CA LYS A 354 12.05 0.32 -26.90
C LYS A 354 11.65 1.64 -27.54
N ALA A 355 11.23 2.60 -26.73
CA ALA A 355 10.71 3.88 -27.21
C ALA A 355 11.21 5.04 -26.34
N SER A 356 11.68 6.12 -26.96
CA SER A 356 12.08 7.33 -26.25
C SER A 356 11.64 8.62 -26.93
N GLN A 357 11.13 9.58 -26.15
CA GLN A 357 10.84 10.95 -26.60
C GLN A 357 11.59 11.95 -25.72
N SER A 358 12.12 13.01 -26.31
CA SER A 358 12.81 14.08 -25.58
C SER A 358 12.57 15.48 -26.15
N GLY A 359 11.40 15.68 -26.77
CA GLY A 359 10.93 16.93 -27.34
C GLY A 359 9.52 17.30 -26.90
N ALA A 360 8.98 18.34 -27.54
CA ALA A 360 7.66 18.88 -27.25
C ALA A 360 6.62 18.50 -28.33
N LYS A 361 5.43 18.06 -27.90
CA LYS A 361 4.33 17.61 -28.79
C LYS A 361 4.79 16.53 -29.76
N GLU A 362 5.47 15.52 -29.23
CA GLU A 362 5.90 14.36 -29.99
C GLU A 362 4.86 13.25 -29.84
N ASP A 363 4.45 12.66 -30.96
CA ASP A 363 3.49 11.55 -31.01
C ASP A 363 4.20 10.29 -31.52
N LEU A 364 4.30 9.27 -30.67
CA LEU A 364 4.90 7.98 -31.00
C LEU A 364 3.90 6.86 -30.76
N THR A 365 3.51 6.16 -31.82
CA THR A 365 2.67 4.96 -31.74
C THR A 365 3.42 3.74 -32.26
N ILE A 366 3.49 2.68 -31.46
CA ILE A 366 4.13 1.41 -31.83
C ILE A 366 3.16 0.27 -31.58
N ALA A 367 2.90 -0.55 -32.59
CA ALA A 367 2.07 -1.74 -32.53
C ALA A 367 2.80 -2.96 -33.09
N GLN A 368 2.89 -4.03 -32.29
CA GLN A 368 3.47 -5.31 -32.70
C GLN A 368 2.43 -6.43 -32.55
N VAL A 369 2.31 -7.26 -33.58
CA VAL A 369 1.41 -8.43 -33.61
C VAL A 369 2.16 -9.65 -34.14
N GLY A 370 2.14 -10.75 -33.40
CA GLY A 370 2.87 -11.99 -33.72
C GLY A 370 4.04 -12.21 -32.76
N ASP A 371 5.11 -12.84 -33.25
CA ASP A 371 6.19 -13.34 -32.39
C ASP A 371 7.57 -12.77 -32.73
N LEU A 372 8.41 -12.56 -31.71
CA LEU A 372 9.81 -12.11 -31.81
C LEU A 372 10.02 -10.75 -32.52
N ASN A 373 8.97 -9.91 -32.66
CA ASN A 373 9.13 -8.61 -33.31
C ASN A 373 9.89 -7.63 -32.39
N SER A 374 10.74 -6.80 -32.98
CA SER A 374 11.55 -5.80 -32.28
C SER A 374 11.38 -4.43 -32.92
N ALA A 375 11.00 -3.43 -32.10
CA ALA A 375 10.85 -2.04 -32.51
C ALA A 375 11.68 -1.15 -31.59
N ASN A 376 12.49 -0.27 -32.19
CA ASN A 376 13.28 0.73 -31.48
C ASN A 376 12.99 2.11 -32.08
N ALA A 377 12.41 3.01 -31.29
CA ALA A 377 12.00 4.33 -31.74
C ALA A 377 12.56 5.43 -30.85
N SER A 378 13.13 6.47 -31.45
CA SER A 378 13.52 7.71 -30.76
C SER A 378 13.03 8.95 -31.49
N GLN A 379 12.45 9.89 -30.75
CA GLN A 379 12.09 11.23 -31.23
C GLN A 379 12.77 12.30 -30.37
N ALA A 380 13.22 13.37 -31.00
CA ALA A 380 13.72 14.57 -30.34
C ALA A 380 13.42 15.84 -31.16
N GLY A 381 12.95 16.89 -30.50
CA GLY A 381 12.67 18.19 -31.13
C GLY A 381 11.24 18.65 -30.90
N SER A 382 10.43 18.85 -31.95
CA SER A 382 9.03 19.26 -31.78
C SER A 382 8.10 18.82 -32.89
N TYR A 383 6.84 18.50 -32.57
CA TYR A 383 5.82 18.10 -33.56
C TYR A 383 6.25 16.89 -34.42
N ASN A 384 7.05 15.97 -33.86
CA ASN A 384 7.47 14.76 -34.55
C ASN A 384 6.39 13.67 -34.39
N THR A 385 6.02 13.00 -35.48
CA THR A 385 5.06 11.89 -35.48
C THR A 385 5.71 10.62 -36.04
N ALA A 386 5.63 9.52 -35.30
CA ALA A 386 6.10 8.21 -35.72
C ALA A 386 5.04 7.13 -35.47
N LEU A 387 4.74 6.35 -36.51
CA LEU A 387 3.92 5.15 -36.44
C LEU A 387 4.75 3.94 -36.87
N ILE A 388 4.87 2.94 -35.99
CA ILE A 388 5.47 1.64 -36.31
C ILE A 388 4.40 0.56 -36.15
N THR A 389 4.12 -0.18 -37.21
CA THR A 389 3.29 -1.39 -37.18
C THR A 389 4.11 -2.58 -37.68
N GLN A 390 4.24 -3.63 -36.87
CA GLN A 390 4.89 -4.89 -37.26
C GLN A 390 3.92 -6.05 -37.08
N ALA A 391 3.76 -6.88 -38.12
CA ALA A 391 2.89 -8.04 -38.12
C ALA A 391 3.64 -9.29 -38.63
N GLY A 392 3.74 -10.33 -37.79
CA GLY A 392 4.31 -11.63 -38.15
C GLY A 392 5.49 -12.02 -37.26
N PHE A 393 6.57 -12.55 -37.85
CA PHE A 393 7.63 -13.26 -37.14
C PHE A 393 8.99 -12.57 -37.26
N ALA A 394 9.64 -12.26 -36.14
CA ALA A 394 11.03 -11.76 -36.09
C ALA A 394 11.30 -10.50 -36.95
N ASN A 395 10.33 -9.58 -37.07
CA ASN A 395 10.54 -8.31 -37.78
C ASN A 395 11.32 -7.33 -36.91
N THR A 396 12.21 -6.53 -37.51
CA THR A 396 12.96 -5.45 -36.83
C THR A 396 12.69 -4.10 -37.47
N ALA A 397 12.25 -3.13 -36.66
CA ALA A 397 12.05 -1.74 -37.04
C ALA A 397 12.93 -0.84 -36.18
N THR A 398 13.58 0.14 -36.80
CA THR A 398 14.31 1.20 -36.10
C THR A 398 13.93 2.54 -36.71
N THR A 399 13.50 3.50 -35.89
CA THR A 399 13.17 4.86 -36.32
C THR A 399 13.84 5.88 -35.41
N ALA A 400 14.60 6.81 -35.98
CA ALA A 400 15.12 7.97 -35.27
C ALA A 400 14.66 9.24 -35.97
N GLN A 401 13.99 10.14 -35.24
CA GLN A 401 13.61 11.46 -35.73
C GLN A 401 14.27 12.52 -34.86
N SER A 402 15.01 13.45 -35.48
CA SER A 402 15.41 14.71 -34.85
C SER A 402 14.85 15.87 -35.66
N GLY A 403 14.45 16.96 -35.02
CA GLY A 403 14.04 18.20 -35.72
C GLY A 403 12.58 18.57 -35.49
N VAL A 404 11.96 19.24 -36.46
CA VAL A 404 10.59 19.78 -36.35
C VAL A 404 9.68 19.23 -37.45
N GLY A 405 8.53 18.69 -37.07
CA GLY A 405 7.50 18.28 -38.02
C GLY A 405 7.79 16.99 -38.79
N ASN A 406 8.70 16.13 -38.29
CA ASN A 406 9.06 14.90 -38.99
C ASN A 406 7.91 13.87 -38.92
N ALA A 407 7.58 13.25 -40.04
CA ALA A 407 6.58 12.18 -40.12
C ALA A 407 7.23 10.86 -40.61
N THR A 408 7.16 9.81 -39.80
CA THR A 408 7.63 8.46 -40.13
C THR A 408 6.50 7.45 -40.01
N VAL A 409 6.36 6.58 -41.02
CA VAL A 409 5.50 5.39 -40.97
C VAL A 409 6.33 4.17 -41.37
N VAL A 410 6.42 3.20 -40.48
CA VAL A 410 6.99 1.86 -40.73
C VAL A 410 5.86 0.84 -40.67
N ASN A 411 5.58 0.18 -41.78
CA ASN A 411 4.67 -0.97 -41.82
C ASN A 411 5.46 -2.19 -42.30
N GLN A 412 5.57 -3.23 -41.46
CA GLN A 412 6.22 -4.49 -41.79
C GLN A 412 5.23 -5.64 -41.63
N ALA A 413 5.13 -6.50 -42.64
CA ALA A 413 4.27 -7.69 -42.62
C ALA A 413 5.06 -8.91 -43.13
N GLY A 414 4.92 -10.05 -42.46
CA GLY A 414 5.62 -11.29 -42.80
C GLY A 414 6.74 -11.63 -41.82
N ALA A 415 7.82 -12.22 -42.32
CA ALA A 415 8.90 -12.73 -41.49
C ALA A 415 10.26 -12.07 -41.79
N PHE A 416 11.06 -11.82 -40.75
CA PHE A 416 12.44 -11.31 -40.82
C PHE A 416 12.63 -9.97 -41.55
N ASN A 417 11.58 -9.14 -41.67
CA ASN A 417 11.71 -7.82 -42.30
C ASN A 417 12.61 -6.91 -41.47
N LYS A 418 13.45 -6.09 -42.13
CA LYS A 418 14.28 -5.08 -41.45
C LYS A 418 14.04 -3.70 -42.05
N ALA A 419 13.66 -2.74 -41.21
CA ALA A 419 13.46 -1.33 -41.56
C ALA A 419 14.31 -0.45 -40.67
N ASN A 420 14.98 0.54 -41.25
CA ASN A 420 15.74 1.55 -40.54
C ASN A 420 15.47 2.90 -41.19
N ILE A 421 14.89 3.84 -40.43
CA ILE A 421 14.55 5.19 -40.87
C ILE A 421 15.23 6.18 -39.93
N ALA A 422 15.95 7.14 -40.52
CA ALA A 422 16.50 8.28 -39.80
C ALA A 422 16.07 9.57 -40.51
N GLN A 423 15.39 10.46 -39.79
CA GLN A 423 14.98 11.81 -40.24
C GLN A 423 15.66 12.86 -39.35
N LYS A 424 15.98 14.03 -39.92
CA LYS A 424 16.81 15.09 -39.32
C LYS A 424 16.29 16.48 -39.61
#